data_AF-A0A4Q5KLY9-F1
#
_entry.id   AF-A0A4Q5KLY9-F1
#
_cell.length_a   1.000
_cell.length_b   1.000
_cell.length_c   1.000
_cell.angle_alpha   90.00
_cell.angle_beta   90.00
_cell.angle_gamma   90.00
#
_symmetry.space_group_name_H-M   'P 1'
#
loop_
_entity.id
_entity.type
_entity.pdbx_description
1 polymer ?
#
loop_
_entity_poly.entity_id
_entity_poly.type
_entity_poly.pdbx_seq_one_letter_code
_entity_poly.pdbx_strand_id
1 'polypeptide(L)'
;MTIVSDLKSIDGLFTTTLLVLFLSVIAPGVLIIYLFLPELFLELDGIKFVLLASSLSLPVFILNCVFMPAVMGYGKDDNYDFQHVGVLSGIFSSTILYGCLIAAYIFALKFSLFLGIIVIIEVLWLSFCSVLMYRKGLKL
;
A
#
# COMPACT_ATOMS: atom_id res chain seq x y z
N MET A 1 23.02 -21.99 21.51
CA MET A 1 22.31 -21.20 20.50
C MET A 1 23.02 -19.85 20.42
N THR A 2 23.65 -19.54 19.29
CA THR A 2 24.45 -18.32 19.12
C THR A 2 23.64 -17.31 18.33
N ILE A 3 23.75 -16.03 18.66
CA ILE A 3 23.10 -14.89 17.97
C ILE A 3 23.26 -14.95 16.44
N VAL A 4 24.32 -15.60 15.95
CA VAL A 4 24.61 -15.84 14.53
C VAL A 4 23.65 -16.88 13.89
N SER A 5 23.17 -17.89 14.62
CA SER A 5 22.14 -18.82 14.11
C SER A 5 20.77 -18.14 14.01
N ASP A 6 20.45 -17.25 14.95
CA ASP A 6 19.16 -16.55 14.99
C ASP A 6 19.09 -15.40 13.96
N LEU A 7 20.24 -14.79 13.62
CA LEU A 7 20.36 -13.88 12.46
C LEU A 7 20.23 -14.62 11.12
N LYS A 8 20.67 -15.88 11.05
CA LYS A 8 20.49 -16.73 9.86
C LYS A 8 19.06 -17.26 9.71
N SER A 9 18.27 -17.20 10.78
CA SER A 9 16.84 -17.51 10.77
C SER A 9 15.96 -16.28 10.68
N ILE A 10 16.50 -15.09 10.34
CA ILE A 10 15.64 -13.98 9.91
C ILE A 10 14.93 -14.48 8.65
N ASP A 11 13.65 -14.78 8.83
CA ASP A 11 12.77 -15.30 7.81
C ASP A 11 12.78 -14.31 6.63
N GLY A 12 13.28 -14.73 5.46
CA GLY A 12 13.38 -13.85 4.30
C GLY A 12 12.03 -13.22 3.94
N LEU A 13 10.95 -13.94 4.24
CA LEU A 13 9.57 -13.49 4.11
C LEU A 13 9.25 -12.31 5.05
N PHE A 14 9.71 -12.36 6.31
CA PHE A 14 9.50 -11.29 7.29
C PHE A 14 10.20 -9.99 6.87
N THR A 15 11.48 -10.08 6.46
CA THR A 15 12.22 -8.91 5.96
C THR A 15 11.57 -8.33 4.70
N THR A 16 11.11 -9.19 3.79
CA THR A 16 10.39 -8.76 2.59
C THR A 16 9.09 -8.04 2.95
N THR A 17 8.36 -8.55 3.95
CA THR A 17 7.11 -7.94 4.42
C THR A 17 7.35 -6.55 5.01
N LEU A 18 8.38 -6.40 5.85
CA LEU A 18 8.75 -5.10 6.41
C LEU A 18 9.15 -4.10 5.32
N LEU A 19 9.95 -4.54 4.35
CA LEU A 19 10.38 -3.70 3.24
C LEU A 19 9.19 -3.25 2.40
N VAL A 20 8.29 -4.17 2.05
CA VAL A 20 7.08 -3.87 1.28
C VAL A 20 6.17 -2.91 2.04
N LEU A 21 5.98 -3.13 3.35
CA LEU A 21 5.13 -2.25 4.17
C LEU A 21 5.73 -0.84 4.26
N PHE A 22 7.05 -0.72 4.38
CA PHE A 22 7.72 0.57 4.29
C PHE A 22 7.51 1.26 2.93
N LEU A 23 7.67 0.50 1.84
CA LEU A 23 7.51 1.00 0.47
C LEU A 23 6.06 1.29 0.08
N SER A 24 5.08 0.65 0.73
CA SER A 24 3.67 0.85 0.41
C SER A 24 2.99 1.88 1.30
N VAL A 25 3.49 2.06 2.54
CA VAL A 25 2.90 2.98 3.52
C VAL A 25 3.78 4.21 3.69
N ILE A 26 4.99 4.07 4.20
CA ILE A 26 5.75 5.25 4.64
C ILE A 26 6.30 6.04 3.44
N ALA A 27 7.05 5.37 2.57
CA ALA A 27 7.77 6.02 1.48
C ALA A 27 6.88 6.83 0.50
N PRO A 28 5.74 6.33 -0.01
CA PRO A 28 4.88 7.11 -0.89
C PRO A 28 4.26 8.31 -0.17
N GLY A 29 3.91 8.17 1.12
CA GLY A 29 3.42 9.28 1.94
C GLY A 29 4.42 10.42 2.07
N VAL A 30 5.70 10.09 2.30
CA VAL A 30 6.80 11.05 2.34
C VAL A 30 6.91 11.80 1.01
N LEU A 31 6.82 11.10 -0.11
CA LEU A 31 6.91 11.71 -1.45
C LEU A 31 5.69 12.57 -1.78
N ILE A 32 4.49 12.19 -1.32
CA ILE A 32 3.28 13.02 -1.44
C ILE A 32 3.50 14.35 -0.69
N ILE A 33 3.96 14.29 0.56
CA ILE A 33 4.22 15.51 1.34
C ILE A 33 5.30 16.36 0.66
N TYR A 34 6.40 15.74 0.23
CA TYR A 34 7.48 16.45 -0.45
C TYR A 34 7.01 17.15 -1.74
N LEU A 35 6.18 16.49 -2.55
CA LEU A 35 5.74 17.02 -3.84
C LEU A 35 4.68 18.12 -3.70
N PHE A 36 3.75 17.98 -2.75
CA PHE A 36 2.56 18.84 -2.67
C PHE A 36 2.54 19.79 -1.47
N LEU A 37 3.25 19.46 -0.41
CA LEU A 37 3.20 20.13 0.90
C LEU A 37 4.61 20.31 1.48
N PRO A 38 5.55 20.95 0.75
CA PRO A 38 6.95 21.03 1.17
C PRO A 38 7.14 21.84 2.47
N GLU A 39 6.23 22.75 2.81
CA GLU A 39 6.27 23.52 4.05
C GLU A 39 6.11 22.60 5.28
N LEU A 40 5.18 21.64 5.21
CA LEU A 40 4.95 20.64 6.25
C LEU A 40 6.15 19.73 6.48
N PHE A 41 7.01 19.54 5.46
CA PHE A 41 8.23 18.77 5.60
C PHE A 41 9.25 19.43 6.56
N LEU A 42 9.28 20.77 6.61
CA LEU A 42 10.22 21.53 7.42
C LEU A 42 9.69 21.82 8.83
N GLU A 43 8.37 21.91 8.99
CA GLU A 43 7.73 22.29 10.25
C GLU A 43 7.46 21.11 11.19
N LEU A 44 7.32 19.89 10.66
CA LEU A 44 6.92 18.73 11.46
C LEU A 44 8.12 18.01 12.09
N ASP A 45 7.97 17.68 13.37
CA ASP A 45 8.87 16.74 14.05
C ASP A 45 8.82 15.35 13.40
N GLY A 46 9.94 14.62 13.42
CA GLY A 46 10.08 13.34 12.70
C GLY A 46 8.97 12.30 12.96
N ILE A 47 8.49 12.18 14.21
CA ILE A 47 7.38 11.26 14.54
C ILE A 47 6.07 11.71 13.89
N LYS A 48 5.74 13.01 13.98
CA LYS A 48 4.52 13.59 13.38
C LYS A 48 4.56 13.45 11.86
N PHE A 49 5.74 13.66 11.28
CA PHE A 49 5.98 13.50 9.85
C PHE A 49 5.72 12.05 9.39
N VAL A 50 6.27 11.05 10.10
CA VAL A 50 6.03 9.63 9.77
C VAL A 50 4.56 9.26 9.90
N LEU A 51 3.86 9.76 10.93
CA LEU A 51 2.44 9.51 11.12
C LEU A 51 1.60 10.13 9.99
N LEU A 52 1.90 11.35 9.57
CA LEU A 52 1.23 12.02 8.46
C LEU A 52 1.52 11.32 7.12
N ALA A 53 2.77 10.95 6.87
CA ALA A 53 3.15 10.21 5.68
C ALA A 53 2.38 8.88 5.63
N SER A 54 2.36 8.14 6.73
CA SER A 54 1.64 6.88 6.82
C SER A 54 0.14 7.06 6.62
N SER A 55 -0.48 8.09 7.19
CA SER A 55 -1.93 8.30 7.06
C SER A 55 -2.39 8.63 5.64
N LEU A 56 -1.53 9.20 4.80
CA LEU A 56 -1.86 9.51 3.40
C LEU A 56 -1.94 8.27 2.50
N SER A 57 -1.12 7.26 2.77
CA SER A 57 -0.99 6.05 1.96
C SER A 57 -1.69 4.82 2.57
N LEU A 58 -1.88 4.80 3.88
CA LEU A 58 -2.48 3.70 4.61
C LEU A 58 -3.89 3.34 4.12
N PRO A 59 -4.79 4.27 3.78
CA PRO A 59 -6.11 3.92 3.25
C PRO A 59 -6.04 3.09 1.97
N VAL A 60 -5.13 3.44 1.05
CA VAL A 60 -4.88 2.70 -0.19
C VAL A 60 -4.37 1.30 0.12
N PHE A 61 -3.43 1.18 1.05
CA PHE A 61 -2.91 -0.13 1.48
C PHE A 61 -3.99 -1.01 2.11
N ILE A 62 -4.78 -0.48 3.04
CA ILE A 62 -5.83 -1.23 3.74
C ILE A 62 -6.90 -1.72 2.76
N LEU A 63 -7.38 -0.84 1.87
CA LEU A 63 -8.37 -1.21 0.86
C LEU A 63 -7.84 -2.34 -0.03
N ASN A 64 -6.60 -2.21 -0.50
CA ASN A 64 -5.98 -3.27 -1.29
C ASN A 64 -5.82 -4.57 -0.50
N CYS A 65 -5.43 -4.54 0.78
CA CYS A 65 -5.38 -5.76 1.62
C CYS A 65 -6.72 -6.48 1.71
N VAL A 66 -7.82 -5.73 1.89
CA VAL A 66 -9.16 -6.32 2.05
C VAL A 66 -9.65 -6.99 0.77
N PHE A 67 -9.36 -6.39 -0.40
CA PHE A 67 -9.91 -6.85 -1.67
C PHE A 67 -8.94 -7.73 -2.50
N MET A 68 -7.64 -7.75 -2.17
CA MET A 68 -6.64 -8.59 -2.85
C MET A 68 -6.94 -10.10 -2.84
N PRO A 69 -7.51 -10.70 -1.79
CA PRO A 69 -7.87 -12.12 -1.79
C PRO A 69 -8.79 -12.53 -2.95
N ALA A 70 -9.65 -11.60 -3.42
CA ALA A 70 -10.53 -11.82 -4.57
C ALA A 70 -9.76 -12.18 -5.86
N VAL A 71 -8.56 -11.62 -6.02
CA VAL A 71 -7.72 -11.74 -7.21
C VAL A 71 -6.76 -12.92 -7.09
N MET A 72 -6.30 -13.22 -5.87
CA MET A 72 -5.35 -14.32 -5.60
C MET A 72 -5.92 -15.72 -5.81
N GLY A 73 -7.20 -15.86 -6.12
CA GLY A 73 -7.77 -17.17 -6.48
C GLY A 73 -8.19 -18.01 -5.28
N TYR A 74 -8.04 -17.50 -4.05
CA TYR A 74 -8.51 -18.17 -2.85
C TYR A 74 -10.00 -18.51 -2.95
N GLY A 75 -10.32 -19.76 -2.66
CA GLY A 75 -11.68 -20.28 -2.55
C GLY A 75 -12.29 -20.06 -1.17
N LYS A 76 -13.49 -20.60 -0.96
CA LYS A 76 -14.21 -20.49 0.33
C LYS A 76 -13.51 -21.19 1.50
N ASP A 77 -12.69 -22.21 1.21
CA ASP A 77 -12.12 -23.10 2.22
C ASP A 77 -10.59 -22.97 2.35
N ASP A 78 -9.98 -22.00 1.65
CA ASP A 78 -8.54 -21.78 1.72
C ASP A 78 -8.19 -20.94 2.95
N ASN A 79 -7.21 -21.41 3.74
CA ASN A 79 -6.60 -20.58 4.77
C ASN A 79 -5.79 -19.46 4.10
N TYR A 80 -6.23 -18.23 4.27
CA TYR A 80 -5.52 -17.05 3.79
C TYR A 80 -4.20 -16.89 4.54
N ASP A 81 -3.08 -16.97 3.82
CA ASP A 81 -1.83 -16.49 4.36
C ASP A 81 -1.84 -14.96 4.32
N PHE A 82 -2.11 -14.36 5.47
CA PHE A 82 -2.18 -12.91 5.64
C PHE A 82 -0.88 -12.21 5.22
N GLN A 83 0.27 -12.87 5.39
CA GLN A 83 1.56 -12.30 5.03
C GLN A 83 1.72 -12.23 3.51
N HIS A 84 1.32 -13.27 2.79
CA HIS A 84 1.30 -13.25 1.32
C HIS A 84 0.33 -12.20 0.75
N VAL A 85 -0.86 -12.11 1.34
CA VAL A 85 -1.84 -11.08 0.96
C VAL A 85 -1.27 -9.67 1.19
N GLY A 86 -0.66 -9.44 2.36
CA GLY A 86 -0.05 -8.16 2.72
C GLY A 86 1.12 -7.75 1.83
N VAL A 87 1.94 -8.72 1.41
CA VAL A 87 3.05 -8.46 0.46
C VAL A 87 2.50 -8.07 -0.91
N LEU A 88 1.53 -8.82 -1.45
CA LEU A 88 0.97 -8.53 -2.77
C LEU A 88 0.15 -7.24 -2.79
N SER A 89 -0.65 -6.99 -1.77
CA SER A 89 -1.37 -5.73 -1.62
C SER A 89 -0.42 -4.55 -1.47
N GLY A 90 0.70 -4.72 -0.75
CA GLY A 90 1.72 -3.70 -0.61
C GLY A 90 2.41 -3.38 -1.94
N ILE A 91 2.81 -4.39 -2.72
CA ILE A 91 3.40 -4.20 -4.05
C ILE A 91 2.41 -3.47 -4.97
N PHE A 92 1.13 -3.87 -4.95
CA PHE A 92 0.10 -3.26 -5.77
C PHE A 92 -0.17 -1.80 -5.38
N SER A 93 -0.35 -1.55 -4.08
CA SER A 93 -0.55 -0.20 -3.52
C SER A 93 0.63 0.71 -3.84
N SER A 94 1.85 0.20 -3.73
CA SER A 94 3.07 0.91 -4.10
C SER A 94 3.02 1.29 -5.57
N THR A 95 2.71 0.33 -6.45
CA THR A 95 2.65 0.57 -7.89
C THR A 95 1.64 1.67 -8.25
N ILE A 96 0.46 1.66 -7.62
CA ILE A 96 -0.56 2.70 -7.82
C ILE A 96 -0.04 4.07 -7.35
N LEU A 97 0.43 4.15 -6.10
CA LEU A 97 0.85 5.42 -5.49
C LEU A 97 2.07 6.03 -6.21
N TYR A 98 3.10 5.23 -6.47
CA TYR A 98 4.28 5.68 -7.22
C TYR A 98 3.93 6.05 -8.66
N GLY A 99 3.08 5.26 -9.34
CA GLY A 99 2.62 5.58 -10.69
C GLY A 99 1.88 6.92 -10.73
N CYS A 100 0.97 7.15 -9.79
CA CYS A 100 0.25 8.42 -9.66
C CYS A 100 1.17 9.58 -9.30
N LEU A 101 2.17 9.36 -8.44
CA LEU A 101 3.17 10.37 -8.08
C LEU A 101 4.04 10.77 -9.29
N ILE A 102 4.50 9.79 -10.07
CA ILE A 102 5.27 10.04 -11.30
C ILE A 102 4.43 10.83 -12.29
N ALA A 103 3.17 10.43 -12.51
CA ALA A 103 2.25 11.17 -13.37
C ALA A 103 2.03 12.60 -12.84
N ALA A 104 1.79 12.77 -11.55
CA ALA A 104 1.61 14.08 -10.94
C ALA A 104 2.83 14.99 -11.10
N TYR A 105 4.03 14.43 -10.96
CA TYR A 105 5.28 15.14 -11.17
C TYR A 105 5.45 15.59 -12.63
N ILE A 106 5.23 14.68 -13.59
CA ILE A 106 5.39 14.97 -15.03
C ILE A 106 4.37 16.01 -15.52
N PHE A 107 3.13 15.89 -15.08
CA PHE A 107 2.04 16.78 -15.52
C PHE A 107 1.82 18.00 -14.60
N ALA A 108 2.68 18.20 -13.60
CA ALA A 108 2.58 19.27 -12.61
C ALA A 108 1.16 19.40 -12.01
N LEU A 109 0.58 18.27 -11.59
CA LEU A 109 -0.79 18.24 -11.10
C LEU A 109 -0.92 18.96 -9.76
N LYS A 110 -2.13 19.46 -9.47
CA LYS A 110 -2.50 19.94 -8.13
C LYS A 110 -2.81 18.78 -7.21
N PHE A 111 -2.60 18.96 -5.90
CA PHE A 111 -2.87 17.94 -4.88
C PHE A 111 -4.29 17.36 -4.96
N SER A 112 -5.31 18.21 -5.17
CA SER A 112 -6.71 17.78 -5.30
C SER A 112 -6.94 16.86 -6.51
N LEU A 113 -6.30 17.15 -7.65
CA LEU A 113 -6.40 16.31 -8.84
C LEU A 113 -5.68 14.97 -8.64
N PHE A 114 -4.51 14.99 -8.01
CA PHE A 114 -3.77 13.78 -7.65
C PHE A 114 -4.61 12.85 -6.75
N LEU A 115 -5.22 13.39 -5.69
CA LEU A 115 -6.13 12.61 -4.83
C LEU A 115 -7.33 12.09 -5.60
N GLY A 116 -7.91 12.90 -6.49
CA GLY A 116 -9.02 12.48 -7.35
C GLY A 116 -8.67 11.29 -8.24
N ILE A 117 -7.47 11.28 -8.84
CA ILE A 117 -6.99 10.16 -9.67
C ILE A 117 -6.85 8.89 -8.83
N ILE A 118 -6.24 8.98 -7.63
CA ILE A 118 -6.11 7.83 -6.73
C ILE A 118 -7.48 7.27 -6.38
N VAL A 119 -8.43 8.12 -5.98
CA VAL A 119 -9.79 7.68 -5.63
C VAL A 119 -10.48 7.00 -6.82
N ILE A 120 -10.35 7.55 -8.03
CA ILE A 120 -10.94 6.95 -9.24
C ILE A 120 -10.34 5.56 -9.51
N ILE A 121 -9.00 5.44 -9.45
CA ILE A 121 -8.31 4.17 -9.67
C ILE A 121 -8.74 3.13 -8.63
N GLU A 122 -8.77 3.51 -7.35
CA GLU A 122 -9.21 2.64 -6.27
C GLU A 122 -10.68 2.23 -6.43
N VAL A 123 -11.59 3.15 -6.77
CA VAL A 123 -13.00 2.81 -7.00
C VAL A 123 -13.17 1.82 -8.16
N LEU A 124 -12.43 2.02 -9.26
CA LEU A 124 -12.44 1.09 -10.40
C LEU A 124 -11.91 -0.29 -10.00
N TRP A 125 -10.81 -0.32 -9.25
CA TRP A 125 -10.22 -1.56 -8.74
C TRP A 125 -11.15 -2.30 -7.78
N LEU A 126 -11.72 -1.60 -6.80
CA LEU A 126 -12.67 -2.15 -5.84
C LEU A 126 -13.93 -2.68 -6.51
N SER A 127 -14.42 -1.98 -7.53
CA SER A 127 -15.57 -2.44 -8.33
C SER A 127 -15.23 -3.74 -9.06
N PHE A 128 -14.04 -3.82 -9.67
CA PHE A 128 -13.55 -5.03 -10.33
C PHE A 128 -13.40 -6.20 -9.34
N CYS A 129 -12.78 -5.97 -8.19
CA CYS A 129 -12.62 -6.98 -7.14
C CYS A 129 -13.97 -7.44 -6.59
N SER A 130 -14.93 -6.54 -6.40
CA SER A 130 -16.28 -6.88 -5.93
C SER A 130 -17.02 -7.80 -6.92
N VAL A 131 -16.89 -7.53 -8.23
CA VAL A 131 -17.44 -8.41 -9.27
C VAL A 131 -16.78 -9.80 -9.24
N LEU A 132 -15.45 -9.86 -9.04
CA LEU A 132 -14.74 -11.13 -8.91
C LEU A 132 -15.13 -11.90 -7.64
N MET A 133 -15.27 -11.22 -6.50
CA MET A 133 -15.74 -11.83 -5.26
C MET A 133 -17.13 -12.43 -5.43
N TYR A 134 -18.05 -11.69 -6.05
CA TYR A 134 -19.40 -12.17 -6.34
C TYR A 134 -19.37 -13.43 -7.24
N ARG A 135 -18.57 -13.42 -8.31
CA ARG A 135 -18.42 -14.58 -9.20
C ARG A 135 -17.85 -15.81 -8.51
N LYS A 136 -16.92 -15.62 -7.57
CA LYS A 136 -16.29 -16.71 -6.79
C LYS A 136 -17.10 -17.12 -5.56
N GLY A 137 -18.18 -16.41 -5.24
CA GLY A 137 -18.99 -16.64 -4.05
C GLY A 137 -18.27 -16.37 -2.74
N LEU A 138 -17.20 -15.56 -2.76
CA LEU A 138 -16.46 -15.13 -1.56
C LEU A 138 -17.34 -14.17 -0.75
N LYS A 139 -17.38 -14.36 0.58
CA LYS A 139 -18.04 -13.42 1.50
C LYS A 139 -16.98 -12.45 2.05
N LEU A 140 -17.32 -11.17 2.14
CA LEU A 140 -16.58 -10.16 2.90
C LEU A 140 -16.62 -10.49 4.39
#